data_AF-A0A0G0G3Z2-F1
#
_entry.id   AF-A0A0G0G3Z2-F1
#
_cell.length_a   1.000
_cell.length_b   1.000
_cell.length_c   1.000
_cell.angle_alpha   90.00
_cell.angle_beta   90.00
_cell.angle_gamma   90.00
#
_symmetry.space_group_name_H-M   'P 1'
#
loop_
_entity.id
_entity.type
_entity.pdbx_description
1 polymer ?
#
loop_
_entity_poly.entity_id
_entity_poly.type
_entity_poly.pdbx_seq_one_letter_code
_entity_poly.pdbx_strand_id
1 'polypeptide(L)'
;MPTIKNIIIFIAIGTVFVLIYIFFIKPSPPVDNLISSSSNLSEQSAETLARNASATQDFLGLLLSVQNIKLDDTIFSDEAFIGLRDSSIVLIPDGNEGRPNPFAPLGTDVVAPPVGTASGSAETTETSILP
;
A
#
# COMPACT_ATOMS: atom_id res chain seq x y z
N MET A 1 -25.99 59.85 23.96
CA MET A 1 -24.54 59.61 24.07
C MET A 1 -24.32 58.35 24.88
N PRO A 2 -23.84 57.25 24.29
CA PRO A 2 -23.52 56.05 25.06
C PRO A 2 -22.33 56.37 25.97
N THR A 3 -22.46 56.08 27.27
CA THR A 3 -21.37 56.23 28.24
C THR A 3 -20.44 55.02 28.13
N ILE A 4 -19.17 55.21 28.47
CA ILE A 4 -18.14 54.16 28.33
C ILE A 4 -18.52 52.84 29.05
N LYS A 5 -19.25 52.95 30.16
CA LYS A 5 -19.75 51.81 30.94
C LYS A 5 -20.75 50.96 30.16
N ASN A 6 -21.65 51.59 29.42
CA ASN A 6 -22.65 50.89 28.61
C ASN A 6 -21.96 50.14 27.46
N ILE A 7 -20.91 50.74 26.87
CA ILE A 7 -20.10 50.09 25.83
C ILE A 7 -19.40 48.84 26.36
N ILE A 8 -18.80 48.89 27.56
CA ILE A 8 -18.12 47.74 28.18
C ILE A 8 -19.11 46.59 28.44
N ILE A 9 -20.32 46.90 28.91
CA ILE A 9 -21.36 45.90 29.17
C ILE A 9 -21.81 45.21 27.88
N PHE A 10 -21.99 45.97 26.79
CA PHE A 10 -22.33 45.39 25.48
C PHE A 10 -21.22 44.48 24.93
N ILE A 11 -19.95 44.88 25.09
CA ILE A 11 -18.81 44.05 24.67
C ILE A 11 -18.77 42.76 25.49
N ALA A 12 -18.92 42.85 26.81
CA ALA A 12 -18.90 41.69 27.70
C ALA A 12 -19.99 40.67 27.32
N ILE A 13 -21.22 41.15 27.08
CA ILE A 13 -22.34 40.31 26.64
C ILE A 13 -22.05 39.69 25.27
N GLY A 14 -21.53 40.47 24.32
CA GLY A 14 -21.14 39.98 23.00
C GLY A 14 -20.11 38.86 23.07
N THR A 15 -19.06 39.02 23.88
CA THR A 15 -18.05 37.96 24.08
C THR A 15 -18.64 36.69 24.67
N VAL A 16 -19.56 36.80 25.64
CA VAL A 16 -20.22 35.63 26.24
C VAL A 16 -21.05 34.87 25.20
N PHE A 17 -21.79 35.57 24.34
CA PHE A 17 -22.56 34.93 23.27
C PHE A 17 -21.67 34.24 22.23
N VAL A 18 -20.53 34.83 21.88
CA VAL A 18 -19.57 34.21 20.95
C VAL A 18 -18.99 32.92 21.55
N LEU A 19 -18.66 32.93 22.84
CA LEU A 19 -18.18 31.72 23.52
C LEU A 19 -19.25 30.64 23.55
N ILE A 20 -20.50 30.96 23.88
CA ILE A 20 -21.61 30.00 23.86
C ILE A 20 -21.77 29.40 22.45
N TYR A 21 -21.69 30.22 21.40
CA TYR A 21 -21.79 29.75 20.02
C TYR A 21 -20.67 28.77 19.64
N ILE A 22 -19.42 29.11 19.98
CA ILE A 22 -18.26 28.25 19.67
C ILE A 22 -18.29 26.94 20.46
N PHE A 23 -18.68 26.97 21.73
CA PHE A 23 -18.66 25.78 22.59
C PHE A 23 -19.86 24.86 22.44
N PHE A 24 -21.06 25.39 22.16
CA PHE A 24 -22.30 24.60 22.16
C PHE A 24 -22.92 24.37 20.78
N ILE A 25 -22.70 25.29 19.83
CA ILE A 25 -23.46 25.30 18.57
C ILE A 25 -22.58 24.96 17.38
N LYS A 26 -21.27 25.20 17.44
CA LYS A 26 -20.37 24.86 16.35
C LYS A 26 -20.18 23.34 16.28
N PRO A 27 -20.73 22.65 15.25
CA PRO A 27 -20.50 21.22 15.11
C PRO A 27 -19.01 20.96 14.86
N SER A 28 -18.49 19.89 15.46
CA SER A 28 -17.12 19.44 15.19
C SER A 28 -16.96 19.19 13.68
N PRO A 29 -15.83 19.56 13.08
CA PRO A 29 -15.57 19.27 11.68
C PRO A 29 -15.72 17.77 11.43
N PRO A 30 -16.31 17.37 10.29
CA PRO A 30 -16.47 15.97 9.95
C PRO A 30 -15.08 15.31 9.90
N VAL A 31 -14.91 14.27 10.71
CA VAL A 31 -13.74 13.38 10.62
C VAL A 31 -14.03 12.35 9.54
N ASP A 32 -13.14 12.21 8.57
CA ASP A 32 -13.29 11.25 7.48
C ASP A 32 -13.28 9.82 8.03
N ASN A 33 -14.39 9.11 7.83
CA ASN A 33 -14.52 7.70 8.19
C ASN A 33 -13.95 6.82 7.06
N LEU A 34 -13.23 5.77 7.47
CA LEU A 34 -12.66 4.77 6.55
C LEU A 34 -13.77 4.00 5.83
N ILE A 35 -13.80 4.07 4.50
CA ILE A 35 -14.76 3.36 3.65
C ILE A 35 -14.18 1.98 3.35
N SER A 36 -14.80 0.91 3.85
CA SER A 36 -14.42 -0.47 3.51
C SER A 36 -15.22 -0.94 2.28
N SER A 37 -14.52 -1.36 1.23
CA SER A 37 -15.14 -2.05 0.09
C SER A 37 -15.17 -3.56 0.36
N SER A 38 -16.35 -4.13 0.55
CA SER A 38 -16.51 -5.58 0.68
C SER A 38 -16.32 -6.24 -0.70
N SER A 39 -15.19 -6.92 -0.91
CA SER A 39 -15.05 -7.82 -2.05
C SER A 39 -15.87 -9.09 -1.79
N ASN A 40 -16.75 -9.44 -2.73
CA ASN A 40 -17.56 -10.65 -2.67
C ASN A 40 -16.65 -11.89 -2.71
N LEU A 41 -16.38 -12.50 -1.56
CA LEU A 41 -15.63 -13.75 -1.44
C LEU A 41 -16.62 -14.93 -1.48
N SER A 42 -16.67 -15.61 -2.62
CA SER A 42 -17.29 -16.92 -2.75
C SER A 42 -16.43 -17.94 -2.00
N GLU A 43 -17.07 -18.66 -1.07
CA GLU A 43 -16.63 -19.90 -0.42
C GLU A 43 -15.15 -19.97 0.04
N GLN A 44 -14.84 -19.25 1.13
CA GLN A 44 -13.63 -19.51 1.91
C GLN A 44 -13.95 -20.38 3.13
N SER A 45 -13.19 -21.46 3.30
CA SER A 45 -13.18 -22.29 4.52
C SER A 45 -13.04 -21.44 5.78
N ALA A 46 -13.70 -21.83 6.87
CA ALA A 46 -13.73 -21.10 8.15
C ALA A 46 -12.33 -20.76 8.70
N GLU A 47 -11.32 -21.57 8.36
CA GLU A 47 -9.92 -21.35 8.74
C GLU A 47 -9.26 -20.20 7.95
N THR A 48 -9.59 -20.06 6.66
CA THR A 48 -9.19 -18.92 5.82
C THR A 48 -9.90 -17.63 6.25
N LEU A 49 -11.17 -17.71 6.66
CA LEU A 49 -11.93 -16.55 7.14
C LEU A 49 -11.35 -15.99 8.46
N ALA A 50 -10.96 -16.88 9.38
CA ALA A 50 -10.32 -16.50 10.65
C ALA A 50 -8.92 -15.88 10.44
N ARG A 51 -8.14 -16.39 9.46
CA ARG A 51 -6.85 -15.80 9.07
C ARG A 51 -7.01 -14.45 8.37
N ASN A 52 -8.02 -14.28 7.53
CA ASN A 52 -8.30 -13.00 6.87
C ASN A 52 -8.84 -11.94 7.86
N ALA A 53 -9.61 -12.34 8.87
CA ALA A 53 -10.09 -11.44 9.91
C ALA A 53 -8.95 -10.86 10.76
N SER A 54 -7.98 -11.70 11.15
CA SER A 54 -6.78 -11.24 11.87
C SER A 54 -5.89 -10.34 11.01
N ALA A 55 -5.61 -10.73 9.77
CA ALA A 55 -4.84 -9.89 8.84
C ALA A 55 -5.51 -8.53 8.57
N THR A 56 -6.85 -8.50 8.51
CA THR A 56 -7.61 -7.25 8.35
C THR A 56 -7.54 -6.38 9.60
N GLN A 57 -7.62 -6.97 10.79
CA GLN A 57 -7.48 -6.26 12.07
C GLN A 57 -6.09 -5.61 12.18
N ASP A 58 -5.04 -6.34 11.83
CA ASP A 58 -3.65 -5.87 11.87
C ASP A 58 -3.40 -4.77 10.84
N PHE A 59 -3.94 -4.92 9.62
CA PHE A 59 -3.86 -3.90 8.58
C PHE A 59 -4.59 -2.61 8.97
N LEU A 60 -5.80 -2.72 9.55
CA LEU A 60 -6.55 -1.57 10.05
C LEU A 60 -5.80 -0.86 11.20
N GLY A 61 -5.18 -1.63 12.10
CA GLY A 61 -4.32 -1.08 13.14
C GLY A 61 -3.12 -0.32 12.58
N LEU A 62 -2.47 -0.88 11.54
CA LEU A 62 -1.38 -0.21 10.84
C LEU A 62 -1.84 1.07 10.14
N LEU A 63 -2.97 1.02 9.43
CA LEU A 63 -3.51 2.16 8.69
C LEU A 63 -3.88 3.31 9.64
N LEU A 64 -4.45 2.97 10.81
CA LEU A 64 -4.73 3.93 11.88
C LEU A 64 -3.45 4.51 12.48
N SER A 65 -2.38 3.71 12.61
CA SER A 65 -1.08 4.20 13.07
C SER A 65 -0.48 5.22 12.10
N VAL A 66 -0.64 5.02 10.79
CA VAL A 66 -0.17 5.93 9.75
C VAL A 66 -0.97 7.23 9.73
N GLN A 67 -2.29 7.20 9.97
CA GLN A 67 -3.12 8.40 10.07
C GLN A 67 -2.64 9.36 11.19
N ASN A 68 -2.05 8.82 12.24
CA ASN A 68 -1.58 9.61 13.37
C ASN A 68 -0.12 10.09 13.24
N ILE A 69 0.55 9.77 12.12
CA ILE A 69 1.88 10.29 11.82
C ILE A 69 1.72 11.76 11.41
N LYS A 70 2.07 12.65 12.33
CA LYS A 70 2.25 14.08 12.02
C LYS A 70 3.70 14.28 11.58
N LEU A 71 3.87 14.81 10.38
CA LEU A 71 5.18 15.28 9.94
C LEU A 71 5.44 16.62 10.64
N ASP A 72 6.64 16.73 11.20
CA ASP A 72 7.11 17.98 11.76
C ASP A 72 7.64 18.83 10.60
N ASP A 73 6.97 19.93 10.28
CA ASP A 73 7.39 20.82 9.19
C ASP A 73 8.50 21.79 9.60
N THR A 74 8.90 21.79 10.89
CA THR A 74 9.92 22.71 11.39
C THR A 74 11.31 22.41 10.83
N ILE A 75 11.58 21.16 10.40
CA ILE A 75 12.83 20.81 9.71
C ILE A 75 13.03 21.64 8.44
N PHE A 76 11.97 22.01 7.71
CA PHE A 76 12.11 22.84 6.51
C PHE A 76 12.51 24.28 6.80
N SER A 77 12.40 24.71 8.06
CA SER A 77 12.81 26.04 8.53
C SER A 77 14.18 26.03 9.21
N ASP A 78 14.80 24.86 9.38
CA ASP A 78 16.14 24.74 9.96
C ASP A 78 17.20 25.27 8.97
N GLU A 79 18.11 26.10 9.45
CA GLU A 79 19.28 26.59 8.69
C GLU A 79 20.09 25.43 8.09
N ALA A 80 20.14 24.27 8.77
CA ALA A 80 20.80 23.07 8.24
C ALA A 80 20.09 22.52 6.99
N PHE A 81 18.76 22.56 6.95
CA PHE A 81 17.98 22.11 5.80
C PHE A 81 18.00 23.14 4.67
N ILE A 82 17.94 24.43 5.00
CA ILE A 82 18.07 25.53 4.02
C ILE A 82 19.45 25.51 3.35
N GLY A 83 20.49 25.13 4.10
CA GLY A 83 21.85 25.00 3.60
C GLY A 83 22.12 23.77 2.72
N LEU A 84 21.17 22.83 2.60
CA LEU A 84 21.35 21.63 1.80
C LEU A 84 21.46 22.00 0.32
N ARG A 85 22.59 21.63 -0.30
CA ARG A 85 22.80 21.79 -1.74
C ARG A 85 22.65 20.44 -2.42
N ASP A 86 21.78 20.37 -3.41
CA ASP A 86 21.70 19.22 -4.30
C ASP A 86 23.06 19.03 -5.00
N SER A 87 23.65 17.86 -4.80
CA SER A 87 24.94 17.45 -5.39
C SER A 87 24.71 16.47 -6.52
N SER A 88 23.76 16.79 -7.40
CA SER A 88 23.54 16.05 -8.64
C SER A 88 24.80 16.10 -9.49
N ILE A 89 25.56 15.01 -9.50
CA ILE A 89 26.66 14.79 -10.44
C ILE A 89 26.12 14.07 -11.66
N VAL A 90 26.49 14.54 -12.85
CA VAL A 90 26.24 13.80 -14.08
C VAL A 90 27.22 12.63 -14.09
N LEU A 91 26.71 11.45 -13.78
CA LEU A 91 27.44 10.20 -14.00
C LEU A 91 27.49 9.98 -15.50
N ILE A 92 28.67 10.18 -16.11
CA ILE A 92 28.93 9.74 -17.47
C ILE A 92 29.24 8.24 -17.35
N PRO A 93 28.42 7.34 -17.90
CA PRO A 93 28.74 5.92 -17.88
C PRO A 93 30.04 5.71 -18.65
N ASP A 94 31.05 5.16 -17.98
CA ASP A 94 32.22 4.62 -18.64
C ASP A 94 31.68 3.52 -19.54
N GLY A 95 31.67 3.71 -20.87
CA GLY A 95 30.94 2.90 -21.86
C GLY A 95 31.30 1.40 -21.95
N ASN A 96 31.92 0.84 -20.91
CA ASN A 96 32.28 -0.54 -20.71
C ASN A 96 31.28 -1.24 -19.77
N GLU A 97 29.99 -0.98 -19.94
CA GLU A 97 28.96 -1.71 -19.21
C GLU A 97 28.97 -3.19 -19.62
N GLY A 98 29.21 -4.09 -18.64
CA GLY A 98 28.80 -5.49 -18.71
C GLY A 98 29.92 -6.54 -18.59
N ARG A 99 29.73 -7.49 -17.65
CA ARG A 99 30.08 -8.89 -17.92
C ARG A 99 28.93 -9.50 -18.73
N PRO A 100 29.19 -10.35 -19.74
CA PRO A 100 28.13 -11.10 -20.40
C PRO A 100 27.22 -11.77 -19.36
N ASN A 101 25.90 -11.68 -19.56
CA ASN A 101 24.92 -12.25 -18.63
C ASN A 101 25.21 -13.76 -18.45
N PRO A 102 25.70 -14.22 -17.28
CA PRO A 102 26.05 -15.63 -17.07
C PRO A 102 24.82 -16.53 -16.97
N PHE A 103 23.62 -15.95 -16.97
CA PHE A 103 22.34 -16.64 -16.99
C PHE A 103 21.64 -16.52 -18.35
N ALA A 104 22.32 -16.05 -19.40
CA ALA A 104 21.78 -16.12 -20.76
C ALA A 104 21.58 -17.60 -21.13
N PRO A 105 20.37 -18.01 -21.57
CA PRO A 105 20.13 -19.38 -21.99
C PRO A 105 21.12 -19.79 -23.08
N LEU A 106 21.89 -20.86 -22.84
CA LEU A 106 22.86 -21.37 -23.80
C LEU A 106 22.14 -22.19 -24.87
N GLY A 107 21.59 -21.51 -25.87
CA GLY A 107 20.85 -22.15 -26.95
C GLY A 107 19.55 -22.81 -26.47
N THR A 108 18.63 -23.02 -27.41
CA THR A 108 17.48 -23.90 -27.16
C THR A 108 18.04 -25.31 -27.07
N ASP A 109 18.24 -25.83 -25.86
CA ASP A 109 18.40 -27.27 -25.71
C ASP A 109 17.10 -27.88 -26.22
N VAL A 110 17.15 -28.44 -27.43
CA VAL A 110 16.02 -29.17 -28.00
C VAL A 110 15.91 -30.40 -27.11
N VAL A 111 15.07 -30.28 -26.07
CA VAL A 111 14.63 -31.41 -25.26
C VAL A 111 13.98 -32.37 -26.25
N ALA A 112 14.75 -33.37 -26.68
CA ALA A 112 14.21 -34.46 -27.45
C ALA A 112 13.08 -35.08 -26.60
N PRO A 113 11.87 -35.24 -27.17
CA PRO A 113 10.76 -35.78 -26.41
C PRO A 113 11.15 -37.15 -25.86
N PRO A 114 10.75 -37.49 -24.61
CA PRO A 114 11.10 -38.76 -24.01
C PRO A 114 10.58 -39.90 -24.89
N VAL A 115 11.51 -40.68 -25.44
CA VAL A 115 11.24 -41.94 -26.12
C VAL A 115 10.51 -42.84 -25.12
N GLY A 116 9.26 -43.17 -25.46
CA GLY A 116 8.37 -43.94 -24.60
C GLY A 116 8.98 -45.28 -24.23
N THR A 117 9.06 -45.55 -22.92
CA THR A 117 9.23 -46.90 -22.41
C THR A 117 7.84 -47.45 -22.10
N ALA A 118 7.15 -47.95 -23.13
CA ALA A 118 5.98 -48.79 -22.94
C ALA A 118 6.46 -50.18 -22.47
N SER A 119 6.49 -50.37 -21.15
CA SER A 119 6.58 -51.69 -20.53
C SER A 119 5.16 -52.15 -20.21
N GLY A 120 4.62 -53.06 -21.01
CA GLY A 120 3.30 -53.66 -20.78
C GLY A 120 3.03 -54.78 -21.78
N SER A 121 3.28 -56.01 -21.34
CA SER A 121 2.89 -57.26 -21.99
C SER A 121 1.44 -57.25 -22.46
N ALA A 122 1.22 -57.66 -23.71
CA ALA A 122 0.04 -58.42 -24.12
C ALA A 122 0.39 -59.31 -25.32
N GLU A 123 0.53 -60.58 -25.00
CA GLU A 123 0.29 -61.78 -25.82
C GLU A 123 -0.83 -61.59 -26.88
N THR A 124 -0.63 -62.06 -28.12
CA THR A 124 -1.57 -62.92 -28.89
C THR A 124 -0.94 -63.36 -30.23
N THR A 125 -1.10 -64.65 -30.49
CA THR A 125 -0.74 -65.55 -31.60
C THR A 125 -1.32 -65.21 -32.99
N GLU A 126 -0.67 -65.76 -34.05
CA GLU A 126 -1.16 -66.23 -35.38
C GLU A 126 -0.40 -65.60 -36.58
N THR A 127 0.38 -66.34 -37.38
CA THR A 127 0.10 -67.38 -38.41
C THR A 127 0.39 -66.81 -39.82
N SER A 128 0.90 -67.66 -40.73
CA SER A 128 0.98 -67.51 -42.21
C SER A 128 2.39 -67.23 -42.75
N ILE A 129 3.22 -68.25 -43.01
CA ILE A 129 3.34 -69.06 -44.24
C ILE A 129 4.06 -68.33 -45.40
N LEU A 130 5.19 -68.94 -45.77
CA LEU A 130 6.02 -68.88 -47.01
C LEU A 130 5.23 -68.68 -48.33
N PRO A 131 5.84 -68.12 -49.39
CA PRO A 131 7.01 -68.68 -50.09
C PRO A 131 8.18 -67.73 -50.35
#